data_AF-A0AAV9S857-F1
#
_entry.id   AF-A0AAV9S857-F1
#
_cell.length_a   1.000
_cell.length_b   1.000
_cell.length_c   1.000
_cell.angle_alpha   90.00
_cell.angle_beta   90.00
_cell.angle_gamma   90.00
#
_symmetry.space_group_name_H-M   'P 1'
#
loop_
_entity.id
_entity.type
_entity.pdbx_description
1 polymer ?
#
loop_
_entity_poly.entity_id
_entity_poly.type
_entity_poly.pdbx_seq_one_letter_code
_entity_poly.pdbx_strand_id
1 'polypeptide(L)'
;MINTYQTSMALPQVPPPVPPRLGRSQPVLIPAQLPSPGHSKPLLRFLVAVVVLHLLLSVGGFLYLYYTERQLSHAAYSSPQGRVGFPPIDKQETAYRALARMVIKPRSYSTKAKTSGHLQWDTVHSVFRNINYFQGTWVTILQPGDYFVYSRVTFSRGDSTIPLASFVKMRKSDRGEEKVVMKAYCSMSNGTESMLNPHMCTATQQDVITLERGNQLSVWVEDLSLVDYEVGATSFGMYKV
;
A
#
# COMPACT_ATOMS: atom_id res chain seq x y z
N MET A 1 17.98 45.47 -68.78
CA MET A 1 17.50 44.19 -69.32
C MET A 1 18.55 43.14 -68.99
N ILE A 2 18.13 41.91 -68.64
CA ILE A 2 18.94 40.70 -68.33
C ILE A 2 19.56 40.72 -66.92
N ASN A 3 19.65 39.62 -66.16
CA ASN A 3 18.81 38.46 -65.83
C ASN A 3 19.62 37.69 -64.76
N THR A 4 18.92 37.00 -63.88
CA THR A 4 19.47 36.05 -62.89
C THR A 4 19.97 34.75 -63.53
N TYR A 5 20.93 34.08 -62.85
CA TYR A 5 20.98 32.65 -62.46
C TYR A 5 22.34 31.94 -62.65
N GLN A 6 22.86 31.40 -61.52
CA GLN A 6 23.56 30.09 -61.34
C GLN A 6 24.94 29.90 -62.05
N THR A 7 25.96 29.16 -61.59
CA THR A 7 26.14 28.05 -60.62
C THR A 7 27.66 27.78 -60.45
N SER A 8 28.06 27.39 -59.24
CA SER A 8 29.05 26.36 -58.84
C SER A 8 30.43 26.18 -59.51
N MET A 9 31.44 26.23 -58.62
CA MET A 9 32.58 25.30 -58.45
C MET A 9 33.65 25.22 -59.56
N ALA A 10 34.83 25.78 -59.28
CA ALA A 10 36.11 25.06 -59.38
C ALA A 10 37.24 25.87 -58.71
N LEU A 11 37.98 25.18 -57.85
CA LEU A 11 39.38 25.36 -57.40
C LEU A 11 40.33 25.96 -58.47
N PRO A 12 41.64 26.16 -58.21
CA PRO A 12 42.44 26.33 -56.98
C PRO A 12 43.43 27.51 -57.11
N GLN A 13 43.73 28.33 -56.09
CA GLN A 13 44.90 29.22 -56.20
C GLN A 13 45.73 29.35 -54.91
N VAL A 14 46.93 28.80 -55.02
CA VAL A 14 48.14 29.03 -54.23
C VAL A 14 48.63 30.46 -54.51
N PRO A 15 49.01 31.27 -53.49
CA PRO A 15 49.69 32.55 -53.72
C PRO A 15 51.20 32.39 -53.98
N PRO A 16 51.79 33.15 -54.94
CA PRO A 16 53.23 33.30 -55.11
C PRO A 16 53.72 34.57 -54.35
N PRO A 17 55.00 34.98 -54.47
CA PRO A 17 56.15 34.57 -53.67
C PRO A 17 56.69 35.68 -52.74
N VAL A 18 57.29 35.29 -51.62
CA VAL A 18 58.05 36.18 -50.72
C VAL A 18 59.56 36.10 -51.02
N PRO A 19 60.26 37.24 -51.07
CA PRO A 19 61.67 37.29 -50.67
C PRO A 19 61.99 38.57 -49.84
N PRO A 20 63.20 38.75 -49.27
CA PRO A 20 63.72 37.98 -48.14
C PRO A 20 64.35 38.85 -47.01
N ARG A 21 64.30 38.28 -45.78
CA ARG A 21 65.30 38.32 -44.69
C ARG A 21 65.72 39.67 -44.05
N LEU A 22 65.74 39.70 -42.71
CA LEU A 22 66.95 39.40 -41.91
C LEU A 22 66.69 39.53 -40.39
N GLY A 23 67.01 38.47 -39.66
CA GLY A 23 67.61 38.61 -38.32
C GLY A 23 66.72 38.35 -37.10
N ARG A 24 66.93 37.16 -36.53
CA ARG A 24 67.17 36.89 -35.09
C ARG A 24 66.12 36.06 -34.35
N SER A 25 66.69 35.15 -33.55
CA SER A 25 66.14 34.30 -32.48
C SER A 25 65.24 33.12 -32.87
N GLN A 26 65.90 31.95 -33.00
CA GLN A 26 65.69 30.67 -32.29
C GLN A 26 64.26 30.18 -31.96
N PRO A 27 64.04 28.84 -31.99
CA PRO A 27 62.76 28.23 -32.31
C PRO A 27 61.79 28.28 -31.13
N VAL A 28 60.67 28.99 -31.30
CA VAL A 28 59.48 28.75 -30.49
C VAL A 28 58.80 27.49 -31.01
N LEU A 29 59.32 26.34 -30.59
CA LEU A 29 58.53 25.12 -30.47
C LEU A 29 57.49 25.43 -29.39
N ILE A 30 56.27 25.81 -29.77
CA ILE A 30 55.13 25.69 -28.87
C ILE A 30 54.87 24.18 -28.75
N PRO A 31 55.18 23.53 -27.62
CA PRO A 31 54.71 22.19 -27.42
C PRO A 31 53.22 22.33 -27.15
N ALA A 32 52.37 21.73 -27.99
CA ALA A 32 51.06 21.36 -27.54
C ALA A 32 51.26 20.47 -26.30
N GLN A 33 51.03 21.04 -25.12
CA GLN A 33 51.09 20.30 -23.88
C GLN A 33 50.01 19.22 -23.95
N LEU A 34 50.42 17.99 -24.24
CA LEU A 34 49.65 16.83 -23.78
C LEU A 34 49.45 17.03 -22.27
N PRO A 35 48.23 16.86 -21.73
CA PRO A 35 48.04 16.93 -20.30
C PRO A 35 48.93 15.88 -19.64
N SER A 36 49.92 16.38 -18.91
CA SER A 36 50.84 15.61 -18.09
C SER A 36 50.03 14.68 -17.16
N PRO A 37 50.31 13.36 -17.15
CA PRO A 37 49.71 12.45 -16.18
C PRO A 37 50.39 12.66 -14.83
N GLY A 38 49.94 13.65 -14.07
CA GLY A 38 50.56 13.90 -12.78
C GLY A 38 50.03 15.10 -12.05
N HIS A 39 48.89 14.95 -11.37
CA HIS A 39 48.67 15.41 -9.98
C HIS A 39 47.23 15.13 -9.46
N SER A 40 46.57 14.03 -9.85
CA SER A 40 45.19 13.75 -9.39
C SER A 40 45.11 12.84 -8.16
N LYS A 41 46.24 12.33 -7.64
CA LYS A 41 46.27 11.45 -6.46
C LYS A 41 45.63 12.06 -5.20
N PRO A 42 45.94 13.32 -4.79
CA PRO A 42 45.31 13.89 -3.61
C PRO A 42 43.82 14.17 -3.84
N LEU A 43 43.45 14.59 -5.06
CA LEU A 43 42.06 14.89 -5.42
C LEU A 43 41.21 13.61 -5.49
N LEU A 44 41.73 12.52 -6.03
CA LEU A 44 41.09 11.21 -6.04
C LEU A 44 40.95 10.66 -4.61
N ARG A 45 41.98 10.80 -3.76
CA ARG A 45 41.91 10.41 -2.34
C ARG A 45 40.85 11.22 -1.59
N PHE A 46 40.77 12.52 -1.84
CA PHE A 46 39.75 13.39 -1.29
C PHE A 46 38.35 12.97 -1.74
N LEU A 47 38.16 12.73 -3.05
CA LEU A 47 36.89 12.28 -3.60
C LEU A 47 36.46 10.93 -2.99
N VAL A 48 37.38 9.97 -2.89
CA VAL A 48 37.12 8.67 -2.24
C VAL A 48 36.76 8.86 -0.77
N ALA A 49 37.46 9.72 -0.04
CA ALA A 49 37.15 10.02 1.35
C ALA A 49 35.75 10.63 1.52
N VAL A 50 35.35 11.55 0.65
CA VAL A 50 34.02 12.17 0.66
C VAL A 50 32.93 11.14 0.34
N VAL A 51 33.15 10.27 -0.64
CA VAL A 51 32.19 9.21 -1.00
C VAL A 51 32.04 8.19 0.15
N VAL A 52 33.14 7.76 0.75
CA VAL A 52 33.11 6.86 1.91
C VAL A 52 32.44 7.52 3.11
N LEU A 53 32.75 8.78 3.39
CA LEU A 53 32.09 9.54 4.46
C LEU A 53 30.58 9.63 4.19
N HIS A 54 30.16 9.92 2.96
CA HIS A 54 28.75 10.00 2.62
C HIS A 54 28.05 8.64 2.75
N LEU A 55 28.71 7.55 2.33
CA LEU A 55 28.20 6.20 2.54
C LEU A 55 28.02 5.89 4.03
N LEU A 56 29.01 6.22 4.85
CA LEU A 56 28.96 6.01 6.30
C LEU A 56 27.87 6.86 6.96
N LEU A 57 27.70 8.12 6.55
CA LEU A 57 26.62 8.98 7.04
C LEU A 57 25.25 8.48 6.61
N SER A 58 25.12 7.95 5.39
CA SER A 58 23.86 7.40 4.89
C SER A 58 23.50 6.08 5.57
N VAL A 59 24.45 5.15 5.68
CA VAL A 59 24.25 3.85 6.36
C VAL A 59 24.10 4.05 7.86
N GLY A 60 24.97 4.85 8.47
CA GLY A 60 24.90 5.19 9.89
C GLY A 60 23.63 5.97 10.23
N GLY A 61 23.22 6.91 9.39
CA GLY A 61 21.96 7.64 9.51
C GLY A 61 20.75 6.73 9.35
N PHE A 62 20.77 5.81 8.38
CA PHE A 62 19.72 4.82 8.20
C PHE A 62 19.62 3.87 9.40
N LEU A 63 20.76 3.36 9.90
CA LEU A 63 20.79 2.51 11.09
C LEU A 63 20.36 3.28 12.34
N TYR A 64 20.77 4.53 12.49
CA TYR A 64 20.35 5.41 13.57
C TYR A 64 18.83 5.59 13.54
N LEU A 65 18.26 5.98 12.39
CA LEU A 65 16.82 6.14 12.23
C LEU A 65 16.07 4.82 12.45
N TYR A 66 16.58 3.70 11.94
CA TYR A 66 16.00 2.38 12.11
C TYR A 66 15.99 1.94 13.59
N TYR A 67 17.08 2.20 14.32
CA TYR A 67 17.20 1.86 15.73
C TYR A 67 16.35 2.81 16.59
N THR A 68 16.35 4.11 16.29
CA THR A 68 15.48 5.11 16.94
C THR A 68 14.00 4.79 16.69
N GLU A 69 13.61 4.38 15.50
CA GLU A 69 12.23 3.95 15.19
C GLU A 69 11.84 2.69 15.96
N ARG A 70 12.74 1.71 16.08
CA ARG A 70 12.52 0.54 16.96
C ARG A 70 12.43 0.94 18.43
N GLN A 71 13.28 1.84 18.90
CA GLN A 71 13.24 2.32 20.29
C GLN A 71 11.96 3.12 20.58
N LEU A 72 11.50 3.97 19.66
CA LEU A 72 10.21 4.65 19.74
C LEU A 72 9.05 3.66 19.71
N SER A 73 9.14 2.63 18.88
CA SER A 73 8.15 1.55 18.82
C SER A 73 8.07 0.76 20.12
N HIS A 74 9.16 0.64 20.88
CA HIS A 74 9.15 0.02 22.21
C HIS A 74 8.75 1.00 23.33
N ALA A 75 9.16 2.27 23.25
CA ALA A 75 8.82 3.30 24.25
C ALA A 75 7.35 3.75 24.16
N ALA A 76 6.72 3.72 22.98
CA ALA A 76 5.30 4.02 22.80
C ALA A 76 4.37 3.01 23.49
N TYR A 77 4.86 1.83 23.86
CA TYR A 77 4.13 0.87 24.70
C TYR A 77 4.38 1.08 26.21
N SER A 78 5.16 2.08 26.64
CA SER A 78 5.66 2.13 28.02
C SER A 78 5.65 3.49 28.74
N SER A 79 5.21 4.61 28.16
CA SER A 79 5.07 5.84 28.97
C SER A 79 4.20 6.93 28.33
N PRO A 80 3.27 7.56 29.08
CA PRO A 80 2.65 8.81 28.69
C PRO A 80 3.36 9.98 29.38
N GLN A 81 4.36 10.60 28.73
CA GLN A 81 4.67 12.01 29.01
C GLN A 81 5.51 12.70 27.94
N GLY A 82 4.83 13.64 27.26
CA GLY A 82 5.29 14.91 26.73
C GLY A 82 6.70 15.04 26.15
N ARG A 83 6.76 15.32 24.84
CA ARG A 83 7.56 16.44 24.32
C ARG A 83 7.04 16.92 22.97
N VAL A 84 7.02 18.24 22.86
CA VAL A 84 6.47 19.08 21.80
C VAL A 84 7.24 18.88 20.50
N GLY A 85 6.52 18.65 19.43
CA GLY A 85 7.00 18.58 18.06
C GLY A 85 5.89 18.05 17.19
N PHE A 86 5.08 18.95 16.63
CA PHE A 86 3.97 18.62 15.74
C PHE A 86 4.46 17.73 14.60
N PRO A 87 4.06 16.44 14.56
CA PRO A 87 4.22 15.63 13.36
C PRO A 87 3.34 16.21 12.25
N PRO A 88 3.64 15.95 10.97
CA PRO A 88 2.77 16.35 9.88
C PRO A 88 1.37 15.77 10.13
N ILE A 89 0.42 16.67 10.38
CA ILE A 89 -0.96 16.42 10.81
C ILE A 89 -1.61 15.28 10.00
N ASP A 90 -1.33 15.21 8.70
CA ASP A 90 -1.96 14.25 7.79
C ASP A 90 -1.53 12.78 8.00
N LYS A 91 -0.29 12.52 8.45
CA LYS A 91 0.19 11.14 8.69
C LYS A 91 -0.17 10.65 10.09
N GLN A 92 -0.32 11.57 11.03
CA GLN A 92 -0.65 11.25 12.41
C GLN A 92 -2.16 10.97 12.57
N GLU A 93 -3.01 11.73 11.88
CA GLU A 93 -4.47 11.62 11.99
C GLU A 93 -5.01 10.29 11.43
N THR A 94 -4.39 9.75 10.37
CA THR A 94 -4.74 8.42 9.82
C THR A 94 -4.17 7.24 10.62
N ALA A 95 -3.12 7.44 11.42
CA ALA A 95 -2.55 6.40 12.27
C ALA A 95 -3.43 6.10 13.49
N TYR A 96 -4.16 7.10 14.01
CA TYR A 96 -5.03 6.95 15.19
C TYR A 96 -6.49 6.64 14.88
N ARG A 97 -6.92 6.73 13.61
CA ARG A 97 -8.30 6.45 13.24
C ARG A 97 -8.59 4.95 13.39
N ALA A 98 -9.67 4.63 14.09
CA ALA A 98 -10.08 3.25 14.26
C ALA A 98 -10.54 2.66 12.93
N LEU A 99 -9.96 1.53 12.54
CA LEU A 99 -10.20 0.86 11.27
C LEU A 99 -10.03 -0.65 11.41
N ALA A 100 -10.92 -1.40 10.79
CA ALA A 100 -10.76 -2.83 10.57
C ALA A 100 -11.11 -3.16 9.12
N ARG A 101 -10.26 -3.94 8.47
CA ARG A 101 -10.52 -4.55 7.17
C ARG A 101 -10.22 -6.03 7.29
N MET A 102 -11.26 -6.84 7.26
CA MET A 102 -11.19 -8.28 7.44
C MET A 102 -11.35 -9.02 6.13
N VAL A 103 -10.47 -9.99 5.94
CA VAL A 103 -10.51 -10.95 4.83
C VAL A 103 -10.96 -12.29 5.37
N ILE A 104 -11.81 -12.99 4.62
CA ILE A 104 -12.32 -14.30 5.00
C ILE A 104 -11.17 -15.30 5.19
N LYS A 105 -11.24 -16.10 6.26
CA LYS A 105 -10.30 -17.19 6.49
C LYS A 105 -10.56 -18.33 5.51
N PRO A 106 -9.56 -18.82 4.75
CA PRO A 106 -9.74 -19.97 3.88
C PRO A 106 -10.32 -21.17 4.63
N ARG A 107 -11.32 -21.82 4.03
CA ARG A 107 -11.99 -22.95 4.65
C ARG A 107 -11.08 -24.17 4.67
N SER A 108 -10.91 -24.79 5.83
CA SER A 108 -10.31 -26.12 5.93
C SER A 108 -11.29 -27.15 5.37
N TYR A 109 -10.83 -28.04 4.50
CA TYR A 109 -11.63 -28.97 3.68
C TYR A 109 -12.60 -29.91 4.44
N SER A 110 -12.61 -29.94 5.77
CA SER A 110 -13.35 -30.94 6.56
C SER A 110 -14.83 -30.63 6.83
N THR A 111 -15.29 -29.39 6.72
CA THR A 111 -16.66 -29.02 7.11
C THR A 111 -17.50 -28.62 5.90
N LYS A 112 -18.13 -29.58 5.22
CA LYS A 112 -19.21 -29.31 4.23
C LYS A 112 -20.61 -29.32 4.84
N ALA A 113 -20.70 -29.47 6.17
CA ALA A 113 -21.98 -29.50 6.85
C ALA A 113 -22.73 -28.17 6.68
N LYS A 114 -24.03 -28.26 6.42
CA LYS A 114 -24.97 -27.14 6.41
C LYS A 114 -25.12 -26.64 7.85
N THR A 115 -24.44 -25.55 8.16
CA THR A 115 -24.40 -24.98 9.50
C THR A 115 -24.48 -23.46 9.40
N SER A 116 -25.40 -22.87 10.15
CA SER A 116 -25.45 -21.43 10.33
C SER A 116 -24.35 -20.98 11.29
N GLY A 117 -23.86 -19.75 11.14
CA GLY A 117 -22.80 -19.28 12.02
C GLY A 117 -22.11 -17.99 11.60
N HIS A 118 -21.17 -17.61 12.45
CA HIS A 118 -20.33 -16.43 12.26
C HIS A 118 -19.16 -16.73 11.33
N LEU A 119 -18.89 -15.81 10.41
CA LEU A 119 -17.74 -15.89 9.52
C LEU A 119 -16.44 -15.72 10.31
N GLN A 120 -15.45 -16.54 9.97
CA GLN A 120 -14.12 -16.47 10.54
C GLN A 120 -13.18 -15.67 9.66
N TRP A 121 -12.37 -14.82 10.28
CA TRP A 121 -11.49 -13.90 9.55
C TRP A 121 -10.03 -14.31 9.67
N ASP A 122 -9.29 -14.10 8.59
CA ASP A 122 -7.86 -14.32 8.53
C ASP A 122 -7.13 -13.19 9.23
N THR A 123 -6.64 -13.41 10.45
CA THR A 123 -5.94 -12.38 11.22
C THR A 123 -4.60 -11.96 10.62
N VAL A 124 -3.98 -12.79 9.77
CA VAL A 124 -2.68 -12.50 9.16
C VAL A 124 -2.83 -11.48 8.04
N HIS A 125 -3.89 -11.62 7.23
CA HIS A 125 -4.15 -10.74 6.09
C HIS A 125 -5.19 -9.65 6.36
N SER A 126 -5.79 -9.65 7.55
CA SER A 126 -6.69 -8.59 8.01
C SER A 126 -5.91 -7.46 8.67
N VAL A 127 -6.45 -6.24 8.56
CA VAL A 127 -5.88 -5.04 9.16
C VAL A 127 -6.77 -4.60 10.32
N PHE A 128 -6.17 -4.37 11.49
CA PHE A 128 -6.84 -3.81 12.66
C PHE A 128 -6.02 -2.64 13.20
N ARG A 129 -6.66 -1.48 13.39
CA ARG A 129 -6.10 -0.27 14.00
C ARG A 129 -7.10 0.26 15.00
N ASN A 130 -6.72 0.38 16.27
CA ASN A 130 -7.60 0.83 17.36
C ASN A 130 -8.95 0.08 17.43
N ILE A 131 -8.95 -1.19 17.00
CA ILE A 131 -10.05 -2.15 17.08
C ILE A 131 -9.44 -3.47 17.55
N ASN A 132 -10.10 -4.14 18.49
CA ASN A 132 -9.64 -5.43 18.99
C ASN A 132 -10.36 -6.58 18.27
N TYR A 133 -9.74 -7.74 18.23
CA TYR A 133 -10.27 -8.94 17.59
C TYR A 133 -10.53 -10.03 18.64
N PHE A 134 -11.68 -10.69 18.57
CA PHE A 134 -12.11 -11.65 19.58
C PHE A 134 -12.63 -12.95 18.94
N GLN A 135 -12.07 -14.08 19.41
CA GLN A 135 -12.49 -15.44 19.08
C GLN A 135 -12.60 -15.78 17.58
N GLY A 136 -11.84 -15.12 16.71
CA GLY A 136 -11.83 -15.49 15.30
C GLY A 136 -13.00 -14.95 14.48
N THR A 137 -13.94 -14.20 15.07
CA THR A 137 -15.22 -13.85 14.42
C THR A 137 -15.68 -12.43 14.73
N TRP A 138 -15.37 -11.92 15.93
CA TRP A 138 -15.86 -10.64 16.42
C TRP A 138 -14.79 -9.56 16.38
N VAL A 139 -15.20 -8.34 16.06
CA VAL A 139 -14.40 -7.13 16.30
C VAL A 139 -14.99 -6.34 17.46
N THR A 140 -14.12 -5.79 18.31
CA THR A 140 -14.50 -5.05 19.52
C THR A 140 -14.06 -3.59 19.40
N ILE A 141 -14.99 -2.69 19.67
CA ILE A 141 -14.78 -1.25 19.58
C ILE A 141 -14.04 -0.75 20.80
N LEU A 142 -12.90 -0.08 20.58
CA LEU A 142 -12.09 0.51 21.64
C LEU A 142 -12.40 2.00 21.86
N GLN A 143 -12.88 2.68 20.81
CA GLN A 143 -13.20 4.11 20.86
C GLN A 143 -14.66 4.32 20.46
N PRO A 144 -15.49 4.98 21.28
CA PRO A 144 -16.85 5.27 20.90
C PRO A 144 -16.91 6.29 19.75
N GLY A 145 -18.00 6.24 18.98
CA GLY A 145 -18.29 7.18 17.89
C GLY A 145 -19.08 6.52 16.76
N ASP A 146 -19.22 7.23 15.66
CA ASP A 146 -19.89 6.73 14.47
C ASP A 146 -18.92 5.98 13.58
N TYR A 147 -19.33 4.82 13.07
CA TYR A 147 -18.52 3.98 12.22
C TYR A 147 -19.26 3.72 10.92
N PHE A 148 -18.58 3.94 9.80
CA PHE A 148 -19.01 3.38 8.54
C PHE A 148 -18.66 1.90 8.55
N VAL A 149 -19.68 1.04 8.44
CA VAL A 149 -19.57 -0.42 8.48
C VAL A 149 -20.01 -0.96 7.13
N TYR A 150 -19.24 -1.86 6.55
CA TYR A 150 -19.60 -2.55 5.31
C TYR A 150 -19.37 -4.05 5.42
N SER A 151 -20.23 -4.83 4.77
CA SER A 151 -20.09 -6.27 4.63
C SER A 151 -20.39 -6.67 3.19
N ARG A 152 -19.58 -7.57 2.66
CA ARG A 152 -19.77 -8.19 1.36
C ARG A 152 -19.57 -9.69 1.52
N VAL A 153 -20.62 -10.46 1.25
CA VAL A 153 -20.59 -11.93 1.33
C VAL A 153 -21.01 -12.47 -0.02
N THR A 154 -20.14 -13.27 -0.62
CA THR A 154 -20.44 -13.95 -1.89
C THR A 154 -20.84 -15.38 -1.61
N PHE A 155 -21.93 -15.80 -2.21
CA PHE A 155 -22.45 -17.16 -2.17
C PHE A 155 -22.17 -17.84 -3.50
N SER A 156 -21.61 -19.04 -3.44
CA SER A 156 -21.23 -19.86 -4.58
C SER A 156 -22.39 -20.67 -5.16
N ARG A 157 -23.46 -20.87 -4.37
CA ARG A 157 -24.63 -21.69 -4.72
C ARG A 157 -25.90 -21.17 -4.07
N GLY A 158 -27.03 -21.40 -4.73
CA GLY A 158 -28.37 -21.17 -4.18
C GLY A 158 -28.84 -22.28 -3.25
N ASP A 159 -29.89 -21.99 -2.49
CA ASP A 159 -30.63 -22.95 -1.68
C ASP A 159 -32.14 -22.73 -1.94
N SER A 160 -32.91 -23.82 -2.06
CA SER A 160 -34.35 -23.76 -2.37
C SER A 160 -35.22 -23.44 -1.16
N THR A 161 -34.66 -23.54 0.05
CA THR A 161 -35.39 -23.48 1.33
C THR A 161 -34.95 -22.31 2.19
N ILE A 162 -33.68 -21.91 2.10
CA ILE A 162 -33.10 -20.88 2.94
C ILE A 162 -32.68 -19.69 2.07
N PRO A 163 -33.05 -18.44 2.46
CA PRO A 163 -32.58 -17.26 1.74
C PRO A 163 -31.06 -17.08 1.91
N LEU A 164 -30.37 -16.71 0.83
CA LEU A 164 -28.96 -16.32 0.92
C LEU A 164 -28.89 -14.95 1.59
N ALA A 165 -28.61 -14.97 2.89
CA ALA A 165 -28.68 -13.80 3.75
C ALA A 165 -27.36 -13.57 4.47
N SER A 166 -26.92 -12.31 4.48
CA SER A 166 -25.77 -11.81 5.23
C SER A 166 -26.28 -10.84 6.29
N PHE A 167 -26.01 -11.15 7.56
CA PHE A 167 -26.40 -10.32 8.69
C PHE A 167 -25.17 -9.77 9.40
N VAL A 168 -25.13 -8.47 9.65
CA VAL A 168 -24.19 -7.92 10.64
C VAL A 168 -24.89 -7.99 12.00
N LYS A 169 -24.30 -8.74 12.92
CA LYS A 169 -24.75 -8.83 14.29
C LYS A 169 -23.90 -7.95 15.19
N MET A 170 -24.54 -7.37 16.20
CA MET A 170 -23.90 -6.56 17.23
C MET A 170 -24.32 -7.05 18.60
N ARG A 171 -23.39 -7.03 19.55
CA ARG A 171 -23.65 -7.25 20.98
C ARG A 171 -22.93 -6.20 21.82
N LYS A 172 -23.49 -5.88 22.99
CA LYS A 172 -22.92 -4.86 23.89
C LYS A 172 -21.58 -5.29 24.50
N SER A 173 -21.41 -6.59 24.73
CA SER A 173 -20.22 -7.21 25.33
C SER A 173 -20.14 -8.69 24.93
N ASP A 174 -19.07 -9.39 25.33
CA ASP A 174 -18.82 -10.81 25.05
C ASP A 174 -19.93 -11.77 25.52
N ARG A 175 -20.66 -11.40 26.58
CA ARG A 175 -21.81 -12.13 27.14
C ARG A 175 -23.16 -11.46 26.85
N GLY A 176 -23.15 -10.39 26.07
CA GLY A 176 -24.38 -9.66 25.71
C GLY A 176 -25.20 -10.38 24.65
N GLU A 177 -26.48 -10.06 24.59
CA GLU A 177 -27.39 -10.54 23.55
C GLU A 177 -26.99 -10.00 22.17
N GLU A 178 -27.07 -10.87 21.16
CA GLU A 178 -26.83 -10.50 19.76
C GLU A 178 -28.09 -9.88 19.14
N LYS A 179 -27.94 -8.70 18.55
CA LYS A 179 -28.97 -8.07 17.72
C LYS A 179 -28.50 -7.92 16.28
N VAL A 180 -29.40 -8.05 15.32
CA VAL A 180 -29.12 -7.75 13.91
C VAL A 180 -29.15 -6.24 13.73
N VAL A 181 -28.08 -5.68 13.18
CA VAL A 181 -27.97 -4.24 12.87
C VAL A 181 -28.00 -3.95 11.38
N MET A 182 -27.56 -4.91 10.55
CA MET A 182 -27.64 -4.79 9.09
C MET A 182 -28.04 -6.15 8.51
N LYS A 183 -28.85 -6.13 7.43
CA LYS A 183 -29.24 -7.31 6.69
C LYS A 183 -29.16 -7.04 5.19
N ALA A 184 -28.59 -8.00 4.45
CA ALA A 184 -28.63 -8.05 3.01
C ALA A 184 -29.03 -9.44 2.56
N TYR A 185 -29.85 -9.47 1.51
CA TYR A 185 -30.30 -10.70 0.87
C TYR A 185 -29.85 -10.70 -0.57
N CYS A 186 -29.66 -11.89 -1.09
CA CYS A 186 -29.39 -12.09 -2.49
C CYS A 186 -30.09 -13.39 -2.91
N SER A 187 -30.45 -13.52 -4.18
CA SER A 187 -31.21 -14.66 -4.68
C SER A 187 -30.56 -15.25 -5.91
N MET A 188 -30.57 -16.58 -5.99
CA MET A 188 -30.10 -17.31 -7.16
C MET A 188 -31.13 -18.38 -7.51
N SER A 189 -31.41 -18.50 -8.81
CA SER A 189 -32.24 -19.58 -9.32
C SER A 189 -31.49 -20.90 -9.20
N ASN A 190 -32.15 -21.93 -8.67
CA ASN A 190 -31.65 -23.32 -8.68
C ASN A 190 -31.85 -24.01 -10.04
N GLY A 191 -32.06 -23.25 -11.11
CA GLY A 191 -32.34 -23.77 -12.44
C GLY A 191 -31.22 -24.69 -12.94
N THR A 192 -31.57 -25.93 -13.25
CA THR A 192 -30.75 -26.96 -13.89
C THR A 192 -30.20 -26.57 -15.27
N GLU A 193 -30.56 -25.38 -15.79
CA GLU A 193 -30.26 -24.93 -17.16
C GLU A 193 -28.92 -24.21 -17.34
N SER A 194 -28.12 -24.05 -16.28
CA SER A 194 -26.81 -23.38 -16.38
C SER A 194 -25.72 -24.15 -15.66
N MET A 195 -25.47 -25.39 -16.10
CA MET A 195 -24.27 -26.15 -15.71
C MET A 195 -22.95 -25.56 -16.25
N LEU A 196 -23.01 -24.45 -17.00
CA LEU A 196 -21.84 -23.85 -17.66
C LEU A 196 -21.35 -22.55 -17.01
N ASN A 197 -22.12 -21.93 -16.11
CA ASN A 197 -21.72 -20.70 -15.42
C ASN A 197 -22.04 -20.80 -13.93
N PRO A 198 -21.05 -20.67 -13.02
CA PRO A 198 -21.35 -20.56 -11.60
C PRO A 198 -22.10 -19.24 -11.39
N HIS A 199 -23.42 -19.34 -11.23
CA HIS A 199 -24.22 -18.22 -10.74
C HIS A 199 -23.74 -17.98 -9.31
N MET A 200 -22.91 -16.96 -9.14
CA MET A 200 -22.50 -16.43 -7.85
C MET A 200 -23.39 -15.24 -7.52
N CYS A 201 -23.60 -15.00 -6.23
CA CYS A 201 -24.43 -13.90 -5.78
C CYS A 201 -23.82 -13.26 -4.56
N THR A 202 -23.70 -11.93 -4.60
CA THR A 202 -23.00 -11.17 -3.57
C THR A 202 -23.99 -10.27 -2.83
N ALA A 203 -24.21 -10.57 -1.55
CA ALA A 203 -24.94 -9.70 -0.64
C ALA A 203 -23.99 -8.61 -0.12
N THR A 204 -24.27 -7.35 -0.49
CA THR A 204 -23.51 -6.19 -0.03
C THR A 204 -24.39 -5.28 0.81
N GLN A 205 -23.87 -4.81 1.94
CA GLN A 205 -24.55 -3.89 2.85
C GLN A 205 -23.57 -2.90 3.44
N GLN A 206 -24.04 -1.68 3.71
CA GLN A 206 -23.25 -0.59 4.24
C GLN A 206 -24.16 0.30 5.09
N ASP A 207 -23.67 0.78 6.23
CA ASP A 207 -24.40 1.72 7.07
C ASP A 207 -23.44 2.51 7.98
N VAL A 208 -23.91 3.63 8.52
CA VAL A 208 -23.21 4.37 9.58
C VAL A 208 -23.87 4.05 10.91
N ILE A 209 -23.11 3.42 11.81
CA ILE A 209 -23.62 2.93 13.09
C ILE A 209 -22.86 3.62 14.23
N THR A 210 -23.61 4.21 15.16
CA THR A 210 -23.04 4.70 16.42
C THR A 210 -22.71 3.51 17.33
N LEU A 211 -21.44 3.41 17.71
CA LEU A 211 -20.90 2.32 18.52
C LEU A 211 -20.26 2.84 19.79
N GLU A 212 -20.50 2.12 20.88
CA GLU A 212 -19.90 2.40 22.19
C GLU A 212 -18.65 1.54 22.41
N ARG A 213 -17.79 1.96 23.34
CA ARG A 213 -16.66 1.14 23.77
C ARG A 213 -17.17 -0.20 24.30
N GLY A 214 -16.56 -1.29 23.84
CA GLY A 214 -16.90 -2.65 24.23
C GLY A 214 -17.95 -3.32 23.33
N ASN A 215 -18.67 -2.55 22.50
CA ASN A 215 -19.56 -3.15 21.50
C ASN A 215 -18.76 -4.07 20.57
N GLN A 216 -19.39 -5.16 20.17
CA GLN A 216 -18.79 -6.15 19.28
C GLN A 216 -19.65 -6.37 18.05
N LEU A 217 -19.02 -6.51 16.89
CA LEU A 217 -19.68 -6.80 15.63
C LEU A 217 -19.11 -8.06 14.97
N SER A 218 -19.96 -8.78 14.26
CA SER A 218 -19.62 -9.97 13.48
C SER A 218 -20.56 -10.11 12.28
N VAL A 219 -20.14 -10.89 11.29
CA VAL A 219 -20.99 -11.26 10.16
C VAL A 219 -21.47 -12.68 10.34
N TRP A 220 -22.77 -12.88 10.23
CA TRP A 220 -23.46 -14.14 10.39
C TRP A 220 -24.22 -14.50 9.11
N VAL A 221 -24.22 -15.79 8.77
CA VAL A 221 -24.94 -16.34 7.62
C VAL A 221 -25.72 -17.59 8.01
N GLU A 222 -26.80 -17.87 7.27
CA GLU A 222 -27.67 -19.03 7.50
C GLU A 222 -27.00 -20.36 7.13
N ASP A 223 -26.12 -20.36 6.13
CA ASP A 223 -25.40 -21.56 5.73
C ASP A 223 -23.97 -21.22 5.30
N LEU A 224 -23.01 -21.56 6.16
CA LEU A 224 -21.59 -21.40 5.89
C LEU A 224 -21.15 -22.22 4.68
N SER A 225 -21.80 -23.34 4.35
CA SER A 225 -21.45 -24.20 3.21
C SER A 225 -21.60 -23.52 1.85
N LEU A 226 -22.43 -22.48 1.77
CA LEU A 226 -22.72 -21.75 0.53
C LEU A 226 -21.78 -20.57 0.30
N VAL A 227 -21.09 -20.10 1.33
CA VAL A 227 -20.19 -18.94 1.26
C VAL A 227 -18.97 -19.27 0.41
N ASP A 228 -18.57 -18.32 -0.42
CA ASP A 228 -17.31 -18.34 -1.15
C ASP A 228 -16.17 -17.80 -0.25
N TYR A 229 -15.17 -18.67 -0.08
CA TYR A 229 -13.98 -18.46 0.74
C TYR A 229 -12.75 -18.08 -0.09
N GLU A 230 -12.91 -17.86 -1.40
CA GLU A 230 -11.87 -17.31 -2.25
C GLU A 230 -11.46 -15.90 -1.76
N VAL A 231 -10.16 -15.60 -1.90
CA VAL A 231 -9.59 -14.34 -1.46
C VAL A 231 -10.27 -13.19 -2.19
N GLY A 232 -10.90 -12.30 -1.44
CA GLY A 232 -11.58 -11.15 -2.04
C GLY A 232 -12.98 -11.45 -2.56
N ALA A 233 -13.57 -12.63 -2.33
CA ALA A 233 -15.00 -12.86 -2.54
C ALA A 233 -15.84 -12.33 -1.37
N THR A 234 -15.35 -12.54 -0.15
CA THR A 234 -16.03 -12.20 1.11
C THR A 234 -15.14 -11.31 1.98
N SER A 235 -15.70 -10.20 2.47
CA SER A 235 -14.99 -9.19 3.25
C SER A 235 -15.90 -8.44 4.19
N PHE A 236 -15.38 -8.04 5.34
CA PHE A 236 -16.06 -7.20 6.33
C PHE A 236 -15.14 -6.09 6.78
N GLY A 237 -15.65 -4.90 7.03
CA GLY A 237 -14.80 -3.83 7.52
C GLY A 237 -15.57 -2.66 8.09
N MET A 238 -14.81 -1.79 8.74
CA MET A 238 -15.32 -0.57 9.32
C MET A 238 -14.22 0.45 9.50
N TYR A 239 -14.60 1.72 9.55
CA TYR A 239 -13.74 2.79 10.02
C TYR A 239 -14.57 3.86 10.73
N LYS A 240 -13.98 4.48 11.75
CA LYS A 240 -14.62 5.57 12.48
C LYS A 240 -14.74 6.78 11.57
N VAL A 241 -15.92 7.41 11.47
CA VAL A 241 -16.15 8.62 10.68
C VAL A 241 -15.74 9.86 11.47
#